data_AF-A0A059F6Q0-F1
#
_entry.id   AF-A0A059F6Q0-F1
#
_cell.length_a   1.000
_cell.length_b   1.000
_cell.length_c   1.000
_cell.angle_alpha   90.00
_cell.angle_beta   90.00
_cell.angle_gamma   90.00
#
_symmetry.space_group_name_H-M   'P 1'
#
loop_
_entity.id
_entity.type
_entity.pdbx_description
1 polymer ?
#
loop_
_entity_poly.entity_id
_entity_poly.type
_entity_poly.pdbx_seq_one_letter_code
_entity_poly.pdbx_strand_id
1 'polypeptide(L)'
;MSESQFYTFITGGVSLMIAAGLLVAWHLWRMREEHQAGIVSALDGVSHELRINLQRFVSELGQVHAIQQAGPDLLLPVRHPQLDGVNASMIRANRNALAVIGNTYQELEARKMALRAALAQGRDPVDSLDDAMDATINGIATLYMWEVHGGARPSEVGRVRSWDVRDWMKGHNFTQQSLPGMYLRDEVVERLRAYGLHLTPKPLTHTAHEYYSMQYDRKADIHAPFGRRKTPEQLEEAARKAEEKAAKKAAKQAEKEARKAAKAAEKAEKEAAARAEDEAKAAASLAAVDTVIDEGPAYADEPAEETYEEGQVFHSSHDDPSDMTDEDEDEYGMIEDAETNTRPN
;
A
#
# COMPACT_ATOMS: atom_id res chain seq x y z
N MET A 1 52.25 30.98 72.05
CA MET A 1 52.06 31.00 70.59
C MET A 1 52.00 32.47 70.19
N SER A 2 52.85 32.94 69.27
CA SER A 2 52.78 34.34 68.82
C SER A 2 51.57 34.55 67.91
N GLU A 3 50.98 35.74 67.88
CA GLU A 3 49.86 36.08 66.97
C GLU A 3 50.21 35.71 65.52
N SER A 4 51.46 35.92 65.10
CA SER A 4 51.94 35.55 63.77
C SER A 4 51.81 34.05 63.47
N GLN A 5 52.05 33.17 64.44
CA GLN A 5 51.89 31.71 64.25
C GLN A 5 50.41 31.32 64.14
N PHE A 6 49.53 32.01 64.87
CA PHE A 6 48.08 31.80 64.80
C PHE A 6 47.52 32.24 63.44
N TYR A 7 47.92 33.42 62.94
CA TYR A 7 47.51 33.88 61.61
C TYR A 7 48.06 32.99 60.49
N THR A 8 49.29 32.50 60.57
CA THR A 8 49.84 31.56 59.56
C THR A 8 49.14 30.20 59.61
N PHE A 9 48.75 29.71 60.79
CA PHE A 9 47.96 28.48 60.92
C PHE A 9 46.55 28.64 60.35
N ILE A 10 45.87 29.77 60.61
CA ILE A 10 44.54 30.02 60.04
C ILE A 10 44.64 30.27 58.54
N THR A 11 45.50 31.18 58.07
CA THR A 11 45.58 31.50 56.64
C THR A 11 46.16 30.36 55.82
N GLY A 12 47.24 29.72 56.28
CA GLY A 12 47.86 28.56 55.63
C GLY A 12 47.01 27.29 55.75
N GLY A 13 46.47 27.00 56.94
CA GLY A 13 45.63 25.82 57.16
C GLY A 13 44.28 25.91 56.46
N VAL A 14 43.59 27.06 56.52
CA VAL A 14 42.31 27.25 55.82
C VAL A 14 42.52 27.29 54.31
N SER A 15 43.56 27.94 53.79
CA SER A 15 43.84 27.90 52.34
C SER A 15 44.17 26.49 51.85
N LEU A 16 44.88 25.68 52.64
CA LEU A 16 45.16 24.28 52.31
C LEU A 16 43.87 23.43 52.34
N MET A 17 42.97 23.66 53.30
CA MET A 17 41.66 22.99 53.34
C MET A 17 40.77 23.38 52.16
N ILE A 18 40.79 24.65 51.75
CA ILE A 18 40.08 25.11 50.54
C ILE A 18 40.69 24.46 49.29
N ALA A 19 42.02 24.45 49.16
CA ALA A 19 42.69 23.83 48.03
C ALA A 19 42.42 22.32 47.95
N ALA A 20 42.46 21.61 49.09
CA ALA A 20 42.10 20.20 49.18
C ALA A 20 40.62 19.98 48.80
N GLY A 21 39.70 20.82 49.28
CA GLY A 21 38.30 20.78 48.91
C GLY A 21 38.07 20.98 47.41
N LEU A 22 38.78 21.93 46.80
CA LEU A 22 38.73 22.16 45.35
C LEU A 22 39.30 20.99 44.55
N LEU A 23 40.39 20.37 45.01
CA LEU A 23 40.96 19.17 44.37
C LEU A 23 40.01 17.99 44.43
N VAL A 24 39.36 17.75 45.57
CA VAL A 24 38.34 16.70 45.71
C VAL A 24 37.15 16.99 44.81
N ALA A 25 36.65 18.23 44.80
CA ALA A 25 35.55 18.63 43.92
C ALA A 25 35.89 18.45 42.44
N TRP A 26 37.11 18.82 42.03
CA TRP A 26 37.61 18.61 40.67
C TRP A 26 37.71 17.13 40.33
N HIS A 27 38.22 16.29 41.23
CA HIS A 27 38.35 14.86 40.99
C HIS A 27 36.97 14.18 40.86
N LEU A 28 36.00 14.55 41.72
CA LEU A 28 34.63 14.05 41.62
C LEU A 28 33.95 14.51 40.32
N TRP A 29 34.18 15.75 39.91
CA TRP A 29 33.68 16.25 38.63
C TRP A 29 34.29 15.47 37.46
N ARG A 30 35.60 15.24 37.48
CA ARG A 30 36.30 14.50 36.43
C ARG A 30 35.85 13.04 36.33
N MET A 31 35.74 12.35 37.47
CA MET A 31 35.19 10.99 37.52
C MET A 31 33.77 10.94 36.94
N ARG A 32 32.92 11.92 37.28
CA ARG A 32 31.57 11.99 36.74
C ARG A 32 31.59 12.18 35.23
N GLU A 33 32.46 13.05 34.70
CA GLU A 33 32.60 13.28 33.27
C GLU A 33 33.05 12.02 32.52
N GLU A 34 34.06 11.32 33.05
CA GLU A 34 34.56 10.05 32.49
C GLU A 34 33.49 8.95 32.53
N HIS A 35 32.72 8.87 33.61
CA HIS A 35 31.58 7.95 33.69
C HIS A 35 30.50 8.26 32.64
N GLN A 36 30.17 9.54 32.42
CA GLN A 36 29.20 9.92 31.39
C GLN A 36 29.71 9.61 29.98
N ALA A 37 30.99 9.89 29.71
CA ALA A 37 31.62 9.55 28.43
C ALA A 37 31.63 8.03 28.19
N GLY A 38 31.93 7.24 29.22
CA GLY A 38 31.88 5.78 29.15
C GLY A 38 30.47 5.25 28.86
N ILE A 39 29.43 5.85 29.46
CA ILE A 39 28.04 5.50 29.18
C ILE A 39 27.69 5.79 27.71
N VAL A 40 28.00 6.98 27.20
CA VAL A 40 27.70 7.35 25.82
C VAL A 40 28.41 6.41 24.84
N SER A 41 29.69 6.09 25.11
CA SER A 41 30.45 5.16 24.28
C SER A 41 29.87 3.74 24.30
N ALA A 42 29.40 3.25 25.45
CA ALA A 42 28.77 1.93 25.54
C ALA A 42 27.44 1.87 24.77
N LEU A 43 26.62 2.94 24.85
CA LEU A 43 25.35 3.03 24.12
C LEU A 43 25.56 3.16 22.61
N ASP A 44 26.58 3.91 22.19
CA ASP A 44 26.99 3.99 20.78
C ASP A 44 27.52 2.64 20.27
N GLY A 45 28.20 1.88 21.13
CA GLY A 45 28.60 0.50 20.86
C GLY A 45 27.42 -0.42 20.53
N VAL A 46 26.28 -0.28 21.21
CA VAL A 46 25.04 -1.02 20.89
C VAL A 46 24.51 -0.64 19.52
N SER A 47 24.51 0.65 19.18
CA SER A 47 24.09 1.14 17.85
C SER A 47 24.96 0.53 16.74
N HIS A 48 26.28 0.61 16.92
CA HIS A 48 27.25 0.11 15.96
C HIS A 48 27.13 -1.40 15.74
N GLU A 49 26.96 -2.16 16.83
CA GLU A 49 26.74 -3.60 16.78
C GLU A 49 25.46 -3.96 16.02
N LEU A 50 24.33 -3.35 16.36
CA LEU A 50 23.05 -3.61 15.71
C LEU A 50 23.13 -3.29 14.21
N ARG A 51 23.77 -2.17 13.86
CA ARG A 51 24.02 -1.77 12.48
C ARG A 51 24.81 -2.82 11.70
N ILE A 52 25.93 -3.30 12.24
CA ILE A 52 26.75 -4.33 11.58
C ILE A 52 25.95 -5.62 11.39
N ASN A 53 25.22 -6.05 12.42
CA ASN A 53 24.39 -7.25 12.35
C ASN A 53 23.31 -7.13 11.27
N LEU A 54 22.66 -5.96 11.16
CA LEU A 54 21.67 -5.68 10.11
C LEU A 54 22.29 -5.66 8.71
N GLN A 55 23.42 -4.97 8.52
CA GLN A 55 24.12 -4.94 7.23
C GLN A 55 24.54 -6.34 6.78
N ARG A 56 25.06 -7.15 7.72
CA ARG A 56 25.38 -8.55 7.46
C ARG A 56 24.13 -9.31 7.05
N PHE A 57 23.04 -9.20 7.80
CA PHE A 57 21.84 -9.97 7.53
C PHE A 57 21.22 -9.60 6.18
N VAL A 58 21.16 -8.31 5.84
CA VAL A 58 20.77 -7.83 4.51
C VAL A 58 21.61 -8.48 3.40
N SER A 59 22.94 -8.52 3.56
CA SER A 59 23.82 -9.18 2.59
C SER A 59 23.56 -10.68 2.48
N GLU A 60 23.30 -11.37 3.59
CA GLU A 60 22.99 -12.80 3.60
C GLU A 60 21.65 -13.07 2.92
N LEU A 61 20.61 -12.26 3.17
CA LEU A 61 19.30 -12.38 2.51
C LEU A 61 19.42 -12.18 1.00
N GLY A 62 20.22 -11.20 0.56
CA GLY A 62 20.52 -11.01 -0.87
C GLY A 62 21.20 -12.23 -1.51
N GLN A 63 22.09 -12.91 -0.78
CA GLN A 63 22.76 -14.12 -1.26
C GLN A 63 21.83 -15.33 -1.28
N VAL A 64 20.95 -15.50 -0.28
CA VAL A 64 19.92 -16.55 -0.27
C VAL A 64 18.99 -16.41 -1.47
N HIS A 65 18.58 -15.18 -1.79
CA HIS A 65 17.72 -14.93 -2.95
C HIS A 65 18.43 -15.17 -4.29
N ALA A 66 19.70 -14.77 -4.40
CA ALA A 66 20.45 -14.92 -5.65
C ALA A 66 20.85 -16.38 -5.96
N ILE A 67 21.07 -17.20 -4.92
CA ILE A 67 21.57 -18.57 -5.07
C ILE A 67 20.44 -19.56 -4.78
N GLN A 68 19.89 -20.18 -5.83
CA GLN A 68 18.81 -21.18 -5.73
C GLN A 68 19.15 -22.42 -4.85
N GLN A 69 20.43 -22.66 -4.56
CA GLN A 69 20.91 -23.74 -3.68
C GLN A 69 21.71 -23.19 -2.48
N ALA A 70 21.31 -22.04 -1.94
CA ALA A 70 21.96 -21.50 -0.75
C ALA A 70 21.91 -22.49 0.41
N GLY A 71 23.07 -22.89 0.92
CA GLY A 71 23.15 -23.78 2.07
C GLY A 71 22.81 -23.08 3.40
N PRO A 72 22.41 -23.83 4.44
CA PRO A 72 22.07 -23.27 5.75
C PRO A 72 23.26 -22.59 6.45
N ASP A 73 24.49 -22.92 6.07
CA ASP A 73 25.72 -22.36 6.67
C ASP A 73 26.01 -20.92 6.24
N LEU A 74 25.30 -20.41 5.24
CA LEU A 74 25.35 -19.01 4.84
C LEU A 74 24.87 -18.07 5.94
N LEU A 75 23.91 -18.54 6.75
CA LEU A 75 23.25 -17.74 7.78
C LEU A 75 23.99 -17.88 9.11
N LEU A 76 24.74 -16.85 9.48
CA LEU A 76 25.54 -16.84 10.70
C LEU A 76 24.72 -16.45 11.93
N PRO A 77 25.00 -17.00 13.13
CA PRO A 77 24.25 -16.64 14.33
C PRO A 77 24.39 -15.14 14.65
N VAL A 78 23.30 -14.53 15.09
CA VAL A 78 23.29 -13.14 15.57
C VAL A 78 23.92 -13.11 16.97
N ARG A 79 24.84 -12.17 17.21
CA ARG A 79 25.52 -12.00 18.50
C ARG A 79 25.38 -10.55 18.93
N HIS A 80 25.15 -10.33 20.23
CA HIS A 80 24.93 -9.00 20.78
C HIS A 80 25.70 -8.72 22.11
N PRO A 81 27.03 -8.94 22.16
CA PRO A 81 27.82 -8.76 23.38
C PRO A 81 27.76 -7.34 23.98
N GLN A 82 27.61 -6.29 23.17
CA GLN A 82 27.50 -4.91 23.66
C GLN A 82 26.18 -4.69 24.37
N LEU A 83 25.07 -5.17 23.79
CA LEU A 83 23.77 -5.11 24.45
C LEU A 83 23.78 -5.89 25.77
N ASP A 84 24.38 -7.08 25.78
CA ASP A 84 24.52 -7.89 26.99
C ASP A 84 25.32 -7.15 28.08
N GLY A 85 26.43 -6.51 27.69
CA GLY A 85 27.22 -5.68 28.60
C GLY A 85 26.46 -4.48 29.17
N VAL A 86 25.66 -3.80 28.33
CA VAL A 86 24.82 -2.67 28.76
C VAL A 86 23.68 -3.15 29.67
N ASN A 87 23.08 -4.31 29.39
CA ASN A 87 22.02 -4.87 30.22
C ASN A 87 22.52 -5.37 31.57
N ALA A 88 23.72 -5.98 31.61
CA ALA A 88 24.36 -6.44 32.83
C ALA A 88 24.87 -5.28 33.71
N SER A 89 25.11 -4.09 33.13
CA SER A 89 25.59 -2.93 33.85
C SER A 89 24.47 -2.01 34.34
N MET A 90 24.73 -1.26 35.43
CA MET A 90 23.80 -0.26 35.97
C MET A 90 23.86 1.07 35.21
N ILE A 91 23.93 1.01 33.87
CA ILE A 91 23.89 2.20 33.03
C ILE A 91 22.47 2.78 33.05
N ARG A 92 22.36 4.09 33.32
CA ARG A 92 21.11 4.85 33.21
C ARG A 92 20.88 5.19 31.73
N ALA A 93 20.16 4.30 31.04
CA ALA A 93 19.69 4.49 29.68
C ALA A 93 18.17 4.29 29.62
N ASN A 94 17.55 4.62 28.48
CA ASN A 94 16.14 4.34 28.24
C ASN A 94 15.93 2.81 28.19
N ARG A 95 15.50 2.24 29.33
CA ARG A 95 15.29 0.78 29.50
C ARG A 95 14.23 0.23 28.55
N ASN A 96 13.22 1.04 28.20
CA ASN A 96 12.21 0.64 27.23
C ASN A 96 12.83 0.47 25.84
N ALA A 97 13.66 1.42 25.42
CA ALA A 97 14.33 1.34 24.12
C ALA A 97 15.33 0.18 24.05
N LEU A 98 16.10 -0.06 25.11
CA LEU A 98 16.97 -1.25 25.20
C LEU A 98 16.17 -2.55 25.16
N ALA A 99 14.99 -2.60 25.77
CA ALA A 99 14.10 -3.76 25.66
C ALA A 99 13.57 -3.95 24.23
N VAL A 100 13.23 -2.87 23.52
CA VAL A 100 12.85 -2.93 22.10
C VAL A 100 14.00 -3.49 21.27
N ILE A 101 15.23 -3.01 21.46
CA ILE A 101 16.43 -3.54 20.78
C ILE A 101 16.64 -5.03 21.11
N GLY A 102 16.48 -5.42 22.38
CA GLY A 102 16.56 -6.83 22.78
C GLY A 102 15.52 -7.70 22.07
N ASN A 103 14.27 -7.23 21.98
CA ASN A 103 13.21 -7.92 21.25
C ASN A 103 13.51 -8.00 19.75
N THR A 104 14.05 -6.92 19.16
CA THR A 104 14.49 -6.92 17.75
C THR A 104 15.54 -7.99 17.51
N TYR A 105 16.53 -8.14 18.40
CA TYR A 105 17.54 -9.20 18.26
C TYR A 105 16.94 -10.59 18.34
N GLN A 106 16.03 -10.83 19.29
CA GLN A 106 15.33 -12.12 19.41
C GLN A 106 14.50 -12.43 18.17
N GLU A 107 13.82 -11.43 17.61
CA GLU A 107 13.05 -11.58 16.38
C GLU A 107 13.96 -11.90 15.19
N LEU A 108 15.06 -11.16 15.02
CA LEU A 108 16.05 -11.41 13.96
C LEU A 108 16.62 -12.82 14.07
N GLU A 109 17.00 -13.26 15.28
CA GLU A 109 17.51 -14.62 15.50
C GLU A 109 16.45 -15.68 15.19
N ALA A 110 15.20 -15.48 15.63
CA ALA A 110 14.11 -16.42 15.37
C ALA A 110 13.81 -16.56 13.87
N ARG A 111 13.70 -15.44 13.14
CA ARG A 111 13.45 -15.47 11.68
C ARG A 111 14.64 -16.06 10.93
N LYS A 112 15.86 -15.77 11.35
CA LYS A 112 17.06 -16.35 10.76
C LYS A 112 17.16 -17.85 10.99
N MET A 113 16.80 -18.34 12.17
CA MET A 113 16.72 -19.78 12.46
C MET A 113 15.63 -20.47 11.65
N ALA A 114 14.46 -19.84 11.47
CA ALA A 114 13.39 -20.34 10.62
C ALA A 114 13.82 -20.47 9.15
N LEU A 115 14.47 -19.43 8.60
CA LEU A 115 15.04 -19.45 7.26
C LEU A 115 16.12 -20.53 7.11
N ARG A 116 17.02 -20.64 8.10
CA ARG A 116 18.05 -21.69 8.12
C ARG A 116 17.45 -23.09 8.14
N ALA A 117 16.36 -23.30 8.88
CA ALA A 117 15.65 -24.56 8.92
C ALA A 117 14.97 -24.89 7.58
N ALA A 118 14.37 -23.90 6.92
CA ALA A 118 13.77 -24.08 5.59
C ALA A 118 14.81 -24.51 4.55
N LEU A 119 15.97 -23.81 4.53
CA LEU A 119 17.11 -24.15 3.66
C LEU A 119 17.67 -25.54 3.96
N ALA A 120 17.84 -25.90 5.24
CA ALA A 120 18.35 -27.22 5.63
C ALA A 120 17.40 -28.37 5.24
N GLN A 121 16.09 -28.11 5.20
CA GLN A 121 15.08 -29.09 4.80
C GLN A 121 14.86 -29.15 3.28
N GLY A 122 15.49 -28.26 2.51
CA GLY A 122 15.27 -28.12 1.07
C GLY A 122 13.84 -27.70 0.72
N ARG A 123 13.14 -27.03 1.64
CA ARG A 123 11.81 -26.45 1.39
C ARG A 123 11.97 -25.12 0.65
N ASP A 124 10.91 -24.69 -0.01
CA ASP A 124 10.86 -23.36 -0.62
C ASP A 124 11.07 -22.28 0.46
N PRO A 125 12.14 -21.47 0.38
CA PRO A 125 12.47 -20.50 1.42
C PRO A 125 11.66 -19.20 1.32
N VAL A 126 10.81 -19.00 0.30
CA VAL A 126 10.13 -17.72 0.02
C VAL A 126 9.45 -17.13 1.26
N ASP A 127 8.53 -17.87 1.90
CA ASP A 127 7.79 -17.36 3.08
C ASP A 127 8.75 -16.98 4.23
N SER A 128 9.76 -17.82 4.48
CA SER A 128 10.73 -17.58 5.54
C SER A 128 11.72 -16.44 5.21
N LEU A 129 11.95 -16.19 3.92
CA LEU A 129 12.77 -15.09 3.43
C LEU A 129 12.00 -13.79 3.59
N ASP A 130 10.72 -13.76 3.23
CA ASP A 130 9.84 -12.60 3.40
C ASP A 130 9.70 -12.21 4.88
N ASP A 131 9.49 -13.19 5.76
CA ASP A 131 9.49 -12.99 7.21
C ASP A 131 10.84 -12.41 7.73
N ALA A 132 11.96 -12.89 7.19
CA ALA A 132 13.29 -12.41 7.55
C ALA A 132 13.56 -10.99 7.02
N MET A 133 13.06 -10.66 5.83
CA MET A 133 13.09 -9.30 5.28
C MET A 133 12.25 -8.34 6.14
N ASP A 134 11.04 -8.75 6.55
CA ASP A 134 10.17 -7.94 7.40
C ASP A 134 10.81 -7.61 8.75
N ALA A 135 11.42 -8.63 9.40
CA ALA A 135 12.16 -8.45 10.64
C ALA A 135 13.41 -7.57 10.46
N THR A 136 14.07 -7.63 9.31
CA THR A 136 15.22 -6.76 9.00
C THR A 136 14.78 -5.30 8.85
N ILE A 137 13.64 -5.05 8.18
CA ILE A 137 13.02 -3.72 8.09
C ILE A 137 12.64 -3.20 9.47
N ASN A 138 12.05 -4.04 10.33
CA ASN A 138 11.79 -3.70 11.73
C ASN A 138 13.09 -3.29 12.46
N GLY A 139 14.15 -4.08 12.30
CA GLY A 139 15.42 -3.82 12.94
C GLY A 139 16.06 -2.50 12.50
N ILE A 140 15.99 -2.16 11.20
CA ILE A 140 16.48 -0.87 10.70
C ILE A 140 15.63 0.29 11.22
N ALA A 141 14.31 0.14 11.29
CA ALA A 141 13.43 1.15 11.87
C ALA A 141 13.73 1.37 13.37
N THR A 142 14.00 0.29 14.10
CA THR A 142 14.40 0.34 15.53
C THR A 142 15.75 1.03 15.69
N LEU A 143 16.73 0.70 14.85
CA LEU A 143 18.04 1.34 14.83
C LEU A 143 17.92 2.85 14.57
N TYR A 144 17.08 3.26 13.62
CA TYR A 144 16.82 4.67 13.33
C TYR A 144 16.29 5.41 14.57
N MET A 145 15.28 4.84 15.23
CA MET A 145 14.70 5.43 16.44
C MET A 145 15.70 5.51 17.58
N TRP A 146 16.59 4.53 17.69
CA TRP A 146 17.66 4.53 18.69
C TRP A 146 18.70 5.61 18.41
N GLU A 147 19.25 5.67 17.20
CA GLU A 147 20.36 6.57 16.87
C GLU A 147 19.93 8.03 16.74
N VAL A 148 18.79 8.29 16.10
CA VAL A 148 18.34 9.66 15.79
C VAL A 148 17.50 10.25 16.92
N HIS A 149 16.71 9.42 17.60
CA HIS A 149 15.75 9.87 18.61
C HIS A 149 16.04 9.34 20.02
N GLY A 150 17.20 8.72 20.26
CA GLY A 150 17.59 8.22 21.58
C GLY A 150 16.65 7.14 22.13
N GLY A 151 15.94 6.43 21.24
CA GLY A 151 14.96 5.42 21.61
C GLY A 151 13.63 5.99 22.15
N ALA A 152 13.30 7.24 21.85
CA ALA A 152 11.98 7.78 22.11
C ALA A 152 10.89 6.96 21.40
N ARG A 153 9.65 6.97 21.92
CA ARG A 153 8.57 6.26 21.24
C ARG A 153 8.22 7.00 19.93
N PRO A 154 7.91 6.29 18.83
CA PRO A 154 7.57 6.94 17.57
C PRO A 154 6.43 7.97 17.66
N SER A 155 5.45 7.74 18.54
CA SER A 155 4.34 8.66 18.82
C SER A 155 4.74 9.93 19.61
N GLU A 156 5.86 9.88 20.32
CA GLU A 156 6.41 11.02 21.09
C GLU A 156 7.35 11.86 20.23
N VAL A 157 7.87 11.28 19.14
CA VAL A 157 8.67 12.01 18.18
C VAL A 157 7.76 12.93 17.37
N GLY A 158 8.21 14.18 17.21
CA GLY A 158 7.52 15.19 16.42
C GLY A 158 7.48 14.86 14.93
N ARG A 159 7.28 15.89 14.11
CA ARG A 159 7.27 15.71 12.66
C ARG A 159 8.69 15.52 12.13
N VAL A 160 8.87 14.46 11.34
CA VAL A 160 10.14 14.12 10.68
C VAL A 160 9.91 14.08 9.17
N ARG A 161 10.88 14.49 8.36
CA ARG A 161 10.76 14.36 6.90
C ARG A 161 11.19 12.95 6.49
N SER A 162 10.45 12.33 5.57
CA SER A 162 10.82 11.01 5.03
C SER A 162 12.18 11.04 4.32
N TRP A 163 12.54 12.18 3.72
CA TRP A 163 13.89 12.43 3.20
C TRP A 163 14.97 12.24 4.28
N ASP A 164 14.75 12.74 5.51
CA ASP A 164 15.75 12.68 6.58
C ASP A 164 16.03 11.20 6.97
N VAL A 165 14.99 10.36 6.97
CA VAL A 165 15.12 8.91 7.17
C VAL A 165 15.94 8.28 6.03
N ARG A 166 15.60 8.60 4.77
CA ARG A 166 16.29 8.07 3.59
C ARG A 166 17.76 8.48 3.54
N ASP A 167 18.07 9.72 3.92
CA ASP A 167 19.43 10.24 4.00
C ASP A 167 20.22 9.58 5.12
N TRP A 168 19.60 9.38 6.28
CA TRP A 168 20.21 8.58 7.35
C TRP A 168 20.54 7.18 6.84
N MET A 169 19.60 6.48 6.20
CA MET A 169 19.84 5.15 5.64
C MET A 169 20.98 5.14 4.61
N LYS A 170 21.04 6.17 3.75
CA LYS A 170 22.12 6.35 2.77
C LYS A 170 23.48 6.52 3.45
N GLY A 171 23.56 7.33 4.51
CA GLY A 171 24.78 7.50 5.31
C GLY A 171 25.25 6.22 6.02
N HIS A 172 24.32 5.27 6.22
CA HIS A 172 24.55 3.99 6.89
C HIS A 172 24.72 2.81 5.92
N ASN A 173 24.94 3.10 4.63
CA ASN A 173 25.11 2.11 3.56
C ASN A 173 23.91 1.18 3.34
N PHE A 174 22.71 1.56 3.77
CA PHE A 174 21.47 0.87 3.36
C PHE A 174 21.04 1.42 1.98
N THR A 175 21.33 0.64 0.94
CA THR A 175 20.96 0.99 -0.44
C THR A 175 19.51 0.63 -0.71
N GLN A 176 18.90 1.30 -1.69
CA GLN A 176 17.50 1.07 -2.04
C GLN A 176 17.23 -0.36 -2.55
N GLN A 177 18.24 -0.99 -3.16
CA GLN A 177 18.18 -2.36 -3.72
C GLN A 177 18.88 -3.39 -2.82
N SER A 178 19.11 -3.09 -1.52
CA SER A 178 19.82 -4.04 -0.66
C SER A 178 19.01 -5.30 -0.33
N LEU A 179 17.67 -5.21 -0.40
CA LEU A 179 16.78 -6.37 -0.26
C LEU A 179 16.18 -6.74 -1.62
N PRO A 180 15.99 -8.04 -1.88
CA PRO A 180 15.42 -8.51 -3.14
C PRO A 180 13.95 -8.13 -3.27
N GLY A 181 13.52 -7.76 -4.48
CA GLY A 181 12.10 -7.56 -4.82
C GLY A 181 11.43 -6.31 -4.22
N MET A 182 12.12 -5.47 -3.45
CA MET A 182 11.52 -4.31 -2.78
C MET A 182 12.47 -3.11 -2.67
N TYR A 183 11.89 -1.94 -2.41
CA TYR A 183 12.64 -0.72 -2.14
C TYR A 183 12.81 -0.52 -0.64
N LEU A 184 13.93 -1.02 -0.10
CA LEU A 184 14.21 -1.07 1.35
C LEU A 184 13.96 0.28 2.06
N ARG A 185 14.37 1.39 1.45
CA ARG A 185 14.22 2.72 2.05
C ARG A 185 12.77 3.16 2.18
N ASP A 186 11.92 2.77 1.25
CA ASP A 186 10.50 3.12 1.28
C ASP A 186 9.76 2.24 2.28
N GLU A 187 10.08 0.95 2.33
CA GLU A 187 9.55 0.02 3.34
C GLU A 187 9.88 0.42 4.77
N VAL A 188 11.11 0.88 5.03
CA VAL A 188 11.48 1.40 6.37
C VAL A 188 10.70 2.67 6.71
N VAL A 189 10.48 3.57 5.74
CA VAL A 189 9.67 4.77 5.94
C VAL A 189 8.22 4.40 6.24
N GLU A 190 7.63 3.45 5.52
CA GLU A 190 6.27 2.95 5.81
C GLU A 190 6.20 2.25 7.16
N ARG A 191 7.21 1.45 7.53
CA ARG A 191 7.29 0.81 8.86
C ARG A 191 7.30 1.83 9.99
N LEU A 192 8.10 2.89 9.85
CA LEU A 192 8.13 3.97 10.83
C LEU A 192 6.77 4.68 10.94
N ARG A 193 6.05 4.86 9.83
CA ARG A 193 4.67 5.37 9.88
C ARG A 193 3.73 4.41 10.60
N ALA A 194 3.84 3.11 10.34
CA ALA A 194 3.05 2.08 11.02
C ALA A 194 3.29 2.08 12.54
N TYR A 195 4.50 2.41 12.99
CA TYR A 195 4.81 2.58 14.40
C TYR A 195 4.27 3.88 15.02
N GLY A 196 3.72 4.78 14.20
CA GLY A 196 3.13 6.03 14.64
C GLY A 196 4.03 7.25 14.48
N LEU A 197 5.17 7.14 13.77
CA LEU A 197 6.01 8.30 13.48
C LEU A 197 5.33 9.21 12.45
N HIS A 198 5.25 10.50 12.76
CA HIS A 198 4.66 11.49 11.87
C HIS A 198 5.63 11.91 10.75
N LEU A 199 5.67 11.13 9.67
CA LEU A 199 6.53 11.37 8.52
C LEU A 199 5.87 12.23 7.43
N THR A 200 6.61 13.24 6.93
CA THR A 200 6.19 14.12 5.83
C THR A 200 7.05 13.92 4.57
N PRO A 201 6.48 13.89 3.35
CA PRO A 201 5.05 14.00 3.05
C PRO A 201 4.28 12.75 3.50
N LYS A 202 2.99 12.95 3.80
CA LYS A 202 2.05 11.87 4.04
C LYS A 202 1.89 11.10 2.71
N PRO A 203 1.83 9.76 2.72
CA PRO A 203 1.59 9.00 1.50
C PRO A 203 0.29 9.48 0.85
N LEU A 204 0.27 9.56 -0.47
CA LEU A 204 -0.95 9.92 -1.19
C LEU A 204 -1.98 8.83 -0.92
N THR A 205 -3.05 9.18 -0.20
CA THR A 205 -4.16 8.26 0.11
C THR A 205 -5.07 8.03 -1.09
N HIS A 206 -4.96 8.88 -2.10
CA HIS A 206 -5.74 8.84 -3.33
C HIS A 206 -4.80 9.02 -4.51
N THR A 207 -5.05 8.25 -5.57
CA THR A 207 -4.47 8.60 -6.87
C THR A 207 -4.98 9.99 -7.28
N ALA A 208 -4.24 10.74 -8.10
CA ALA A 208 -4.70 12.06 -8.54
C ALA A 208 -6.09 11.98 -9.20
N HIS A 209 -6.35 10.91 -9.96
CA HIS A 209 -7.65 10.64 -10.54
C HIS A 209 -8.74 10.41 -9.48
N GLU A 210 -8.49 9.60 -8.44
CA GLU A 210 -9.42 9.43 -7.31
C GLU A 210 -9.67 10.73 -6.56
N TYR A 211 -8.61 11.52 -6.30
CA TYR A 211 -8.73 12.80 -5.62
C TYR A 211 -9.58 13.81 -6.41
N TYR A 212 -9.43 13.86 -7.74
CA TYR A 212 -10.19 14.77 -8.60
C TYR A 212 -11.57 14.23 -9.02
N SER A 213 -11.79 12.91 -8.96
CA SER A 213 -13.09 12.27 -9.22
C SER A 213 -13.97 12.19 -7.98
N MET A 214 -13.40 12.29 -6.78
CA MET A 214 -14.16 12.61 -5.58
C MET A 214 -14.90 13.93 -5.82
N GLN A 215 -16.23 13.87 -5.86
CA GLN A 215 -17.08 15.05 -5.80
C GLN A 215 -16.93 15.67 -4.42
N TYR A 216 -15.82 16.39 -4.22
CA TYR A 216 -15.52 17.06 -2.97
C TYR A 216 -16.58 18.14 -2.73
N ASP A 217 -17.52 17.86 -1.83
CA ASP A 217 -18.53 18.83 -1.44
C ASP A 217 -17.89 19.89 -0.55
N ARG A 218 -17.30 20.91 -1.20
CA ARG A 218 -16.69 22.09 -0.58
C ARG A 218 -17.64 22.83 0.37
N LYS A 219 -18.95 22.55 0.33
CA LYS A 219 -19.97 23.19 1.18
C LYS A 219 -20.25 22.40 2.46
N ALA A 220 -19.84 21.14 2.53
CA ALA A 220 -19.98 20.25 3.69
C ALA A 220 -18.67 20.11 4.50
N ASP A 221 -17.54 20.58 3.96
CA ASP A 221 -16.24 20.55 4.64
C ASP A 221 -16.16 21.54 5.81
N ILE A 222 -15.86 21.01 7.00
CA ILE A 222 -15.72 21.73 8.27
C ILE A 222 -14.52 22.69 8.24
N HIS A 223 -13.49 22.37 7.46
CA HIS A 223 -12.27 23.17 7.30
C HIS A 223 -12.33 24.15 6.12
N ALA A 224 -13.43 24.16 5.35
CA ALA A 224 -13.59 25.11 4.26
C ALA A 224 -13.70 26.56 4.78
N PRO A 225 -13.16 27.54 4.02
CA PRO A 225 -13.23 28.94 4.38
C PRO A 225 -14.68 29.41 4.59
N PHE A 226 -14.90 30.13 5.69
CA PHE A 226 -16.20 30.41 6.32
C PHE A 226 -17.31 30.93 5.39
N GLY A 227 -16.99 31.60 4.29
CA GLY A 227 -17.98 32.15 3.35
C GLY A 227 -18.66 31.15 2.42
N ARG A 228 -18.35 29.85 2.49
CA ARG A 228 -18.91 28.82 1.58
C ARG A 228 -19.64 27.66 2.29
N ARG A 229 -19.80 27.75 3.62
CA ARG A 229 -20.53 26.75 4.40
C ARG A 229 -22.02 26.88 4.14
N LYS A 230 -22.72 25.76 3.87
CA LYS A 230 -24.19 25.75 4.00
C LYS A 230 -24.54 25.61 5.47
N THR A 231 -25.48 26.42 5.95
CA THR A 231 -26.03 26.20 7.30
C THR A 231 -26.80 24.86 7.34
N PRO A 232 -26.95 24.23 8.53
CA PRO A 232 -27.75 23.00 8.67
C PRO A 232 -29.15 23.14 8.05
N GLU A 233 -29.78 24.28 8.23
CA GLU A 233 -31.08 24.62 7.63
C GLU A 233 -31.05 24.60 6.09
N GLN A 234 -29.95 25.06 5.47
CA GLN A 234 -29.78 25.04 4.02
C GLN A 234 -29.50 23.64 3.47
N LEU A 235 -29.01 22.72 4.30
CA LEU A 235 -28.83 21.31 3.93
C LEU A 235 -30.18 20.57 3.97
N GLU A 236 -31.00 20.81 4.99
CA GLU A 236 -32.35 20.26 5.08
C GLU A 236 -33.26 20.77 3.96
N GLU A 237 -33.19 22.06 3.63
CA GLU A 237 -33.96 22.64 2.52
C GLU A 237 -33.51 22.09 1.16
N ALA A 238 -32.20 21.82 1.00
CA ALA A 238 -31.67 21.19 -0.21
C ALA A 238 -32.11 19.73 -0.34
N ALA A 239 -32.17 18.98 0.75
CA ALA A 239 -32.67 17.59 0.79
C ALA A 239 -34.16 17.55 0.42
N ARG A 240 -35.00 18.41 1.01
CA ARG A 240 -36.42 18.52 0.65
C ARG A 240 -36.63 18.86 -0.83
N LYS A 241 -35.85 19.78 -1.40
CA LYS A 241 -35.93 20.13 -2.83
C LYS A 241 -35.49 19.00 -3.75
N ALA A 242 -34.58 18.13 -3.30
CA ALA A 242 -34.16 16.96 -4.06
C ALA A 242 -35.26 15.89 -4.08
N GLU A 243 -35.87 15.60 -2.93
CA GLU A 243 -37.00 14.66 -2.81
C GLU A 243 -38.21 15.11 -3.61
N GLU A 244 -38.58 16.40 -3.57
CA GLU A 244 -39.71 16.93 -4.34
C GLU A 244 -39.47 16.80 -5.86
N LYS A 245 -38.23 17.01 -6.32
CA LYS A 245 -37.86 16.81 -7.72
C LYS A 245 -37.88 15.34 -8.13
N ALA A 246 -37.48 14.43 -7.25
CA ALA A 246 -37.55 12.99 -7.50
C ALA A 246 -39.02 12.52 -7.60
N ALA A 247 -39.88 12.97 -6.69
CA ALA A 247 -41.31 12.68 -6.71
C ALA A 247 -41.99 13.21 -7.99
N LYS A 248 -41.68 14.44 -8.42
CA LYS A 248 -42.21 15.00 -9.69
C LYS A 248 -41.75 14.22 -10.92
N LYS A 249 -40.50 13.73 -10.94
CA LYS A 249 -40.00 12.89 -12.04
C LYS A 249 -40.71 11.53 -12.08
N ALA A 250 -40.89 10.89 -10.92
CA ALA A 250 -41.60 9.61 -10.82
C ALA A 250 -43.08 9.73 -11.26
N ALA A 251 -43.78 10.77 -10.81
CA ALA A 251 -45.17 11.02 -11.21
C ALA A 251 -45.32 11.23 -12.73
N LYS A 252 -44.40 12.00 -13.35
CA LYS A 252 -44.41 12.23 -14.80
C LYS A 252 -44.09 10.98 -15.61
N GLN A 253 -43.34 10.03 -15.04
CA GLN A 253 -43.05 8.75 -15.67
C GLN A 253 -44.25 7.80 -15.59
N ALA A 254 -44.91 7.72 -14.43
CA ALA A 254 -46.15 6.96 -14.25
C ALA A 254 -47.28 7.44 -15.17
N GLU A 255 -47.45 8.76 -15.34
CA GLU A 255 -48.45 9.34 -16.26
C GLU A 255 -48.18 8.96 -17.73
N LYS A 256 -46.90 8.95 -18.14
CA LYS A 256 -46.50 8.53 -19.49
C LYS A 256 -46.78 7.04 -19.73
N GLU A 257 -46.56 6.19 -18.73
CA GLU A 257 -46.83 4.75 -18.82
C GLU A 257 -48.34 4.46 -18.87
N ALA A 258 -49.14 5.14 -18.04
CA ALA A 258 -50.60 5.03 -18.08
C ALA A 258 -51.18 5.46 -19.45
N ARG A 259 -50.66 6.54 -20.05
CA ARG A 259 -51.09 6.99 -21.38
C ARG A 259 -50.71 6.01 -22.50
N LYS A 260 -49.60 5.30 -22.36
CA LYS A 260 -49.21 4.23 -23.31
C LYS A 260 -50.13 3.01 -23.17
N ALA A 261 -50.47 2.62 -21.95
CA ALA A 261 -51.38 1.50 -21.68
C ALA A 261 -52.80 1.77 -22.22
N ALA A 262 -53.33 2.97 -22.02
CA ALA A 262 -54.65 3.35 -22.55
C ALA A 262 -54.71 3.31 -24.09
N LYS A 263 -53.66 3.79 -24.77
CA LYS A 263 -53.57 3.72 -26.24
C LYS A 263 -53.42 2.29 -26.77
N ALA A 264 -52.78 1.41 -26.02
CA ALA A 264 -52.67 -0.01 -26.38
C ALA A 264 -54.03 -0.72 -26.25
N ALA A 265 -54.81 -0.42 -25.21
CA ALA A 265 -56.15 -0.96 -25.03
C ALA A 265 -57.12 -0.50 -26.14
N GLU A 266 -57.10 0.78 -26.51
CA GLU A 266 -57.94 1.31 -27.59
C GLU A 266 -57.59 0.69 -28.96
N LYS A 267 -56.30 0.42 -29.21
CA LYS A 267 -55.86 -0.27 -30.43
C LYS A 267 -56.31 -1.74 -30.44
N ALA A 268 -56.23 -2.43 -29.31
CA ALA A 268 -56.69 -3.81 -29.19
C ALA A 268 -58.21 -3.94 -29.37
N GLU A 269 -58.99 -2.99 -28.90
CA GLU A 269 -60.45 -2.96 -29.09
C GLU A 269 -60.83 -2.72 -30.56
N LYS A 270 -60.11 -1.83 -31.25
CA LYS A 270 -60.29 -1.59 -32.69
C LYS A 270 -59.86 -2.80 -33.54
N GLU A 271 -58.78 -3.50 -33.16
CA GLU A 271 -58.36 -4.74 -33.84
C GLU A 271 -59.33 -5.91 -33.59
N ALA A 272 -59.94 -5.99 -32.40
CA ALA A 272 -60.98 -6.98 -32.11
C ALA A 272 -62.28 -6.74 -32.89
N ALA A 273 -62.69 -5.47 -33.03
CA ALA A 273 -63.85 -5.10 -33.85
C ALA A 273 -63.64 -5.40 -35.35
N ALA A 274 -62.43 -5.15 -35.88
CA ALA A 274 -62.10 -5.48 -37.27
C ALA A 274 -62.12 -6.99 -37.54
N ARG A 275 -61.62 -7.81 -36.61
CA ARG A 275 -61.68 -9.28 -36.73
C ARG A 275 -63.10 -9.83 -36.69
N ALA A 276 -63.99 -9.25 -35.89
CA ALA A 276 -65.39 -9.64 -35.87
C ALA A 276 -66.13 -9.30 -37.19
N GLU A 277 -65.71 -8.22 -37.87
CA GLU A 277 -66.26 -7.83 -39.17
C GLU A 277 -65.77 -8.73 -40.32
N ASP A 278 -64.52 -9.21 -40.25
CA ASP A 278 -63.96 -10.18 -41.19
C ASP A 278 -64.56 -11.59 -41.00
N GLU A 279 -64.81 -12.02 -39.76
CA GLU A 279 -65.51 -13.29 -39.48
C GLU A 279 -66.98 -13.27 -39.95
N ALA A 280 -67.67 -12.11 -39.86
CA ALA A 280 -69.01 -11.95 -40.40
C ALA A 280 -69.06 -12.04 -41.95
N LYS A 281 -68.01 -11.57 -42.65
CA LYS A 281 -67.88 -11.71 -44.11
C LYS A 281 -67.53 -13.14 -44.52
N ALA A 282 -66.73 -13.86 -43.74
CA ALA A 282 -66.42 -15.27 -43.98
C ALA A 282 -67.63 -16.20 -43.75
N ALA A 283 -68.51 -15.87 -42.79
CA ALA A 283 -69.76 -16.62 -42.59
C ALA A 283 -70.76 -16.42 -43.75
N ALA A 284 -70.75 -15.26 -44.41
CA ALA A 284 -71.59 -14.98 -45.56
C ALA A 284 -71.13 -15.71 -46.85
N SER A 285 -69.84 -16.01 -47.01
CA SER A 285 -69.32 -16.76 -48.16
C SER A 285 -69.54 -18.28 -48.07
N LEU A 286 -69.73 -18.82 -46.85
CA LEU A 286 -70.05 -20.23 -46.60
C LEU A 286 -71.52 -20.61 -46.81
N ALA A 287 -72.42 -19.63 -46.97
CA ALA A 287 -73.85 -19.87 -47.22
C ALA A 287 -74.22 -20.06 -48.70
N ALA A 288 -73.25 -20.02 -49.63
CA ALA A 288 -73.50 -20.01 -51.08
C ALA A 288 -72.98 -21.25 -51.84
N VAL A 289 -72.51 -22.29 -51.17
CA VAL A 289 -72.06 -23.54 -51.83
C VAL A 289 -72.61 -24.75 -51.08
N ASP A 290 -73.87 -25.09 -51.37
CA ASP A 290 -74.41 -26.41 -51.07
C ASP A 290 -75.40 -26.79 -52.17
N THR A 291 -74.96 -27.61 -53.13
CA THR A 291 -75.82 -28.50 -53.94
C THR A 291 -74.99 -29.46 -54.81
N VAL A 292 -75.13 -30.74 -54.48
CA VAL A 292 -75.17 -31.93 -55.36
C VAL A 292 -73.86 -32.75 -55.58
N ILE A 293 -73.93 -33.92 -54.94
CA ILE A 293 -73.22 -35.21 -55.00
C ILE A 293 -73.32 -35.88 -56.40
N ASP A 294 -72.35 -36.71 -56.84
CA ASP A 294 -72.57 -38.17 -57.15
C ASP A 294 -71.35 -38.92 -57.75
N GLU A 295 -71.41 -40.25 -57.59
CA GLU A 295 -70.47 -41.39 -57.61
C GLU A 295 -69.55 -41.71 -58.84
N GLY A 296 -68.55 -42.59 -58.60
CA GLY A 296 -67.52 -43.14 -59.55
C GLY A 296 -68.03 -44.22 -60.54
N PRO A 297 -67.26 -45.24 -61.04
CA PRO A 297 -65.84 -45.65 -60.85
C PRO A 297 -65.08 -46.14 -62.15
N ALA A 298 -63.91 -46.81 -61.99
CA ALA A 298 -63.34 -47.96 -62.75
C ALA A 298 -61.95 -47.87 -63.49
N TYR A 299 -61.00 -48.69 -63.00
CA TYR A 299 -59.93 -49.54 -63.63
C TYR A 299 -59.13 -49.15 -64.91
N ALA A 300 -57.77 -49.18 -64.83
CA ALA A 300 -56.84 -50.22 -65.38
C ALA A 300 -55.42 -49.72 -65.81
N ASP A 301 -54.40 -50.56 -65.50
CA ASP A 301 -53.06 -50.85 -66.11
C ASP A 301 -51.84 -49.88 -66.13
N GLU A 302 -50.82 -50.23 -65.31
CA GLU A 302 -49.34 -50.46 -65.49
C GLU A 302 -48.47 -49.78 -66.61
N PRO A 303 -47.09 -49.84 -66.58
CA PRO A 303 -46.05 -50.03 -65.53
C PRO A 303 -44.74 -49.17 -65.67
N ALA A 304 -43.75 -49.39 -64.76
CA ALA A 304 -42.27 -49.21 -64.86
C ALA A 304 -41.70 -47.76 -64.98
N GLU A 305 -40.53 -47.34 -64.46
CA GLU A 305 -39.24 -47.96 -64.08
C GLU A 305 -38.41 -46.91 -63.29
N GLU A 306 -37.50 -47.38 -62.40
CA GLU A 306 -36.16 -46.82 -62.01
C GLU A 306 -35.99 -45.32 -61.61
N THR A 307 -35.20 -44.90 -60.61
CA THR A 307 -33.81 -45.28 -60.25
C THR A 307 -33.44 -44.77 -58.83
N TYR A 308 -32.33 -45.30 -58.31
CA TYR A 308 -31.81 -45.33 -56.93
C TYR A 308 -31.00 -44.10 -56.44
N GLU A 309 -30.81 -44.06 -55.10
CA GLU A 309 -29.59 -43.74 -54.25
C GLU A 309 -28.69 -42.53 -54.59
N GLU A 310 -27.85 -41.93 -53.74
CA GLU A 310 -27.27 -42.05 -52.38
C GLU A 310 -26.63 -40.66 -52.11
N GLY A 311 -26.51 -40.12 -50.89
CA GLY A 311 -25.33 -40.34 -50.03
C GLY A 311 -24.12 -39.42 -50.33
N GLN A 312 -23.60 -38.73 -49.29
CA GLN A 312 -22.20 -38.27 -49.05
C GLN A 312 -21.89 -36.75 -48.94
N VAL A 313 -21.94 -36.24 -47.69
CA VAL A 313 -20.82 -35.83 -46.78
C VAL A 313 -19.44 -35.37 -47.36
N PHE A 314 -19.11 -34.09 -47.08
CA PHE A 314 -17.82 -33.38 -46.79
C PHE A 314 -16.55 -33.47 -47.67
N HIS A 315 -15.97 -32.29 -48.04
CA HIS A 315 -14.76 -31.64 -47.46
C HIS A 315 -14.29 -30.44 -48.34
N SER A 316 -14.16 -29.23 -47.76
CA SER A 316 -12.92 -28.49 -47.40
C SER A 316 -12.27 -27.55 -48.45
N SER A 317 -12.06 -26.29 -47.99
CA SER A 317 -10.89 -25.39 -48.17
C SER A 317 -10.43 -24.89 -49.55
N HIS A 318 -10.40 -23.56 -49.71
CA HIS A 318 -9.34 -22.68 -50.28
C HIS A 318 -9.82 -21.22 -50.09
N ASP A 319 -9.15 -20.34 -49.33
CA ASP A 319 -7.91 -19.58 -49.59
C ASP A 319 -8.03 -18.53 -50.71
N ASP A 320 -7.91 -17.23 -50.37
CA ASP A 320 -6.84 -16.30 -50.84
C ASP A 320 -7.04 -14.82 -50.36
N PRO A 321 -6.00 -13.93 -50.43
CA PRO A 321 -5.65 -12.93 -49.42
C PRO A 321 -5.40 -11.50 -49.97
N SER A 322 -5.06 -10.55 -49.08
CA SER A 322 -4.22 -9.34 -49.30
C SER A 322 -4.17 -8.57 -47.96
N ASP A 323 -3.05 -8.36 -47.26
CA ASP A 323 -1.76 -7.72 -47.57
C ASP A 323 -1.86 -6.24 -47.95
N MET A 324 -1.49 -5.37 -47.00
CA MET A 324 -0.81 -4.08 -47.19
C MET A 324 -0.33 -3.59 -45.81
N THR A 325 0.98 -3.69 -45.62
CA THR A 325 1.85 -2.99 -44.68
C THR A 325 1.76 -1.47 -44.81
N ASP A 326 1.92 -0.72 -43.72
CA ASP A 326 2.56 0.60 -43.74
C ASP A 326 3.27 0.82 -42.39
N GLU A 327 4.60 0.78 -42.47
CA GLU A 327 5.57 1.30 -41.50
C GLU A 327 5.69 2.80 -41.73
N ASP A 328 5.72 3.61 -40.66
CA ASP A 328 6.33 4.94 -40.70
C ASP A 328 7.08 5.18 -39.38
N GLU A 329 8.40 5.07 -39.48
CA GLU A 329 9.40 5.60 -38.57
C GLU A 329 9.49 7.12 -38.80
N ASP A 330 9.33 7.95 -37.76
CA ASP A 330 9.79 9.34 -37.78
C ASP A 330 10.67 9.63 -36.56
N GLU A 331 11.95 9.49 -36.84
CA GLU A 331 13.10 10.19 -36.30
C GLU A 331 12.83 11.68 -35.96
N TYR A 332 13.02 12.09 -34.70
CA TYR A 332 13.47 13.45 -34.39
C TYR A 332 14.43 13.45 -33.20
N GLY A 333 15.71 13.64 -33.53
CA GLY A 333 16.77 13.92 -32.58
C GLY A 333 16.77 15.37 -32.08
N MET A 334 17.38 15.50 -30.91
CA MET A 334 18.16 16.63 -30.38
C MET A 334 17.45 17.99 -30.23
N ILE A 335 17.34 18.45 -28.97
CA ILE A 335 17.88 19.74 -28.52
C ILE A 335 18.24 19.59 -27.04
N GLU A 336 19.54 19.65 -26.77
CA GLU A 336 20.12 20.04 -25.48
C GLU A 336 19.68 21.47 -25.19
N ASP A 337 19.20 21.74 -23.98
CA ASP A 337 19.38 23.06 -23.37
C ASP A 337 19.70 22.88 -21.89
N ALA A 338 20.96 23.12 -21.59
CA ALA A 338 21.47 23.33 -20.26
C ALA A 338 21.03 24.72 -19.78
N GLU A 339 20.21 24.80 -18.74
CA GLU A 339 20.13 26.02 -17.93
C GLU A 339 20.37 25.71 -16.45
N THR A 340 21.55 26.14 -16.02
CA THR A 340 21.98 26.32 -14.64
C THR A 340 21.07 27.31 -13.93
N ASN A 341 20.15 26.82 -13.10
CA ASN A 341 19.41 27.69 -12.20
C ASN A 341 20.19 27.91 -10.89
N THR A 342 21.20 28.77 -10.98
CA THR A 342 21.70 29.53 -9.84
C THR A 342 20.65 30.57 -9.47
N ARG A 343 20.17 30.55 -8.22
CA ARG A 343 19.62 31.76 -7.60
C ARG A 343 20.32 32.06 -6.27
N PRO A 344 20.81 33.30 -6.09
CA PRO A 344 21.37 33.78 -4.84
C PRO A 344 20.30 34.39 -3.92
N ASN A 345 20.71 34.50 -2.65
CA ASN A 345 20.10 35.12 -1.45
C ASN A 345 19.27 34.19 -0.56
#